data_AF-A0A940CCU3-F1
#
_entry.id   AF-A0A940CCU3-F1
#
_cell.length_a   1.000
_cell.length_b   1.000
_cell.length_c   1.000
_cell.angle_alpha   90.00
_cell.angle_beta   90.00
_cell.angle_gamma   90.00
#
_symmetry.space_group_name_H-M   'P 1'
#
loop_
_entity.id
_entity.type
_entity.pdbx_description
1 polymer ?
#
loop_
_entity_poly.entity_id
_entity_poly.type
_entity_poly.pdbx_seq_one_letter_code
_entity_poly.pdbx_strand_id
1 'polypeptide(L)'
;MFKEFLEAFSNIVGRIPDPSVTDPEDEHVKKMIMLYPRLSDSEKRSFREMITSFDDLGFENRLYFDFFGLHNFKDQCFAEDILDVLTTEDMEPSKRYNYQIVLGRELFLSGVRADYRKRLAVEEKIVQQIRESAQLFPEYIPYRDRNKKTVVIMISPFLGAYHSPSMVAISLGYYLEQLKYKVYFVSVNDNEILEHFGSDVYLAFIRNKLYNGITEFEYDCFGYVIKGLHFDLRTGSMADDLSALAVHISRMAPEFIVGVESSNILADICSLYTDVISMNIVDDLPVTLSNITLRYFAGDMKNEYVNADIYGKKVFHAVFQNAFQPFNRGEEIKGLPEDRFLICIMGNRLDDELGDEMLEVMREVLHGIPETDFVFIGNCPKTEIRLDEVKDRCHFLGYVERCEDTIAKCSLFLNPPRKGGGGGGFMAIKRGVPVYTLKNCDVASCIGDAFSYDSYEHLIPFIMKCLKDTDYYGQMRKKALETYERTFGDKSQENIKDFCDKITEYLEKETRMNDE
;
A
#
# COMPACT_ATOMS: atom_id res chain seq x y z
N MET A 1 19.41 -18.02 -27.01
CA MET A 1 18.54 -17.46 -25.96
C MET A 1 19.17 -17.49 -24.57
N PHE A 2 19.18 -18.62 -23.83
CA PHE A 2 19.73 -18.61 -22.46
C PHE A 2 21.20 -18.20 -22.39
N LYS A 3 22.03 -18.63 -23.34
CA LYS A 3 23.41 -18.14 -23.47
C LYS A 3 23.49 -16.62 -23.60
N GLU A 4 22.65 -16.01 -24.44
CA GLU A 4 22.63 -14.55 -24.65
C GLU A 4 22.10 -13.81 -23.41
N PHE A 5 21.18 -14.42 -22.67
CA PHE A 5 20.70 -13.92 -21.39
C PHE A 5 21.83 -13.93 -20.35
N LEU A 6 22.58 -15.03 -20.25
CA LEU A 6 23.74 -15.13 -19.35
C LEU A 6 24.89 -14.19 -19.74
N GLU A 7 25.11 -13.97 -21.04
CA GLU A 7 26.06 -12.97 -21.53
C GLU A 7 25.64 -11.55 -21.09
N ALA A 8 24.35 -11.21 -21.18
CA ALA A 8 23.85 -9.93 -20.68
C ALA A 8 24.01 -9.82 -19.15
N PHE A 9 23.68 -10.88 -18.41
CA PHE A 9 23.86 -10.91 -16.96
C PHE A 9 25.32 -10.75 -16.53
N SER A 10 26.26 -11.41 -17.19
CA SER A 10 27.70 -11.31 -16.90
C SER A 10 28.22 -9.87 -17.04
N ASN A 11 27.69 -9.11 -18.01
CA ASN A 11 28.02 -7.69 -18.17
C ASN A 11 27.50 -6.81 -17.02
N ILE A 12 26.41 -7.21 -16.37
CA ILE A 12 25.83 -6.52 -15.20
C ILE A 12 26.65 -6.85 -13.94
N VAL A 13 26.91 -8.14 -13.70
CA VAL A 13 27.62 -8.61 -12.50
C VAL A 13 28.97 -7.92 -12.32
N GLY A 14 29.75 -7.77 -13.39
CA GLY A 14 31.08 -7.15 -13.34
C GLY A 14 31.09 -5.64 -13.06
N ARG A 15 29.92 -5.00 -12.98
CA ARG A 15 29.78 -3.55 -12.84
C ARG A 15 29.12 -3.15 -11.51
N ILE A 16 28.62 -4.06 -10.69
CA ILE A 16 28.01 -3.72 -9.38
C ILE A 16 29.11 -3.35 -8.37
N PRO A 17 28.90 -2.34 -7.49
CA PRO A 17 27.66 -1.60 -7.23
C PRO A 17 27.57 -0.26 -7.99
N ASP A 18 27.90 -0.21 -9.28
CA ASP A 18 27.73 1.00 -10.09
C ASP A 18 26.24 1.34 -10.25
N PRO A 19 25.78 2.51 -9.75
CA PRO A 19 24.39 2.95 -9.87
C PRO A 19 23.93 3.15 -11.33
N SER A 20 24.84 3.27 -12.30
CA SER A 20 24.46 3.34 -13.71
C SER A 20 23.90 2.02 -14.25
N VAL A 21 24.21 0.89 -13.59
CA VAL A 21 23.72 -0.45 -13.95
C VAL A 21 22.34 -0.73 -13.33
N THR A 22 21.95 0.05 -12.32
CA THR A 22 20.60 0.00 -11.77
C THR A 22 19.59 0.80 -12.58
N ASP A 23 20.02 1.42 -13.68
CA ASP A 23 19.14 2.03 -14.66
C ASP A 23 18.36 0.94 -15.43
N PRO A 24 17.02 0.87 -15.30
CA PRO A 24 16.20 -0.03 -16.12
C PRO A 24 16.37 0.23 -17.63
N GLU A 25 16.92 1.39 -18.00
CA GLU A 25 17.22 1.75 -19.38
C GLU A 25 18.54 1.17 -19.92
N ASP A 26 19.37 0.53 -19.08
CA ASP A 26 20.60 -0.16 -19.49
C ASP A 26 20.28 -1.24 -20.55
N GLU A 27 21.12 -1.31 -21.59
CA GLU A 27 20.88 -2.19 -22.73
C GLU A 27 20.89 -3.69 -22.37
N HIS A 28 21.71 -4.09 -21.39
CA HIS A 28 21.79 -5.46 -20.93
C HIS A 28 20.60 -5.81 -20.05
N VAL A 29 20.15 -4.88 -19.19
CA VAL A 29 18.92 -5.03 -18.39
C VAL A 29 17.71 -5.19 -19.30
N LYS A 30 17.51 -4.28 -20.27
CA LYS A 30 16.45 -4.39 -21.29
C LYS A 30 16.47 -5.71 -22.04
N LYS A 31 17.67 -6.16 -22.44
CA LYS A 31 17.85 -7.45 -23.11
C LYS A 31 17.44 -8.60 -22.19
N MET A 32 17.80 -8.57 -20.92
CA MET A 32 17.37 -9.60 -19.95
C MET A 32 15.85 -9.61 -19.76
N ILE A 33 15.22 -8.44 -19.58
CA ILE A 33 13.76 -8.31 -19.43
C ILE A 33 13.03 -8.90 -20.64
N MET A 34 13.53 -8.66 -21.85
CA MET A 34 12.94 -9.20 -23.08
C MET A 34 13.12 -10.72 -23.21
N LEU A 35 14.24 -11.26 -22.74
CA LEU A 35 14.58 -12.68 -22.88
C LEU A 35 13.99 -13.55 -21.76
N TYR A 36 13.92 -13.04 -20.52
CA TYR A 36 13.52 -13.83 -19.33
C TYR A 36 12.15 -14.52 -19.48
N PRO A 37 11.07 -13.87 -19.97
CA PRO A 37 9.77 -14.52 -20.12
C PRO A 37 9.78 -15.67 -21.14
N ARG A 38 10.78 -15.71 -22.03
CA ARG A 38 10.92 -16.71 -23.10
C ARG A 38 11.81 -17.89 -22.70
N LEU A 39 12.47 -17.82 -21.54
CA LEU A 39 13.26 -18.92 -21.00
C LEU A 39 12.33 -20.05 -20.51
N SER A 40 12.78 -21.29 -20.66
CA SER A 40 12.13 -22.44 -20.04
C SER A 40 12.25 -22.41 -18.51
N ASP A 41 11.36 -23.11 -17.81
CA ASP A 41 11.41 -23.22 -16.35
C ASP A 41 12.74 -23.79 -15.84
N SER A 42 13.36 -24.69 -16.61
CA SER A 42 14.69 -25.22 -16.29
C SER A 42 15.78 -24.16 -16.42
N GLU A 43 15.74 -23.32 -17.44
CA GLU A 43 16.71 -22.24 -17.63
C GLU A 43 16.55 -21.15 -16.56
N LYS A 44 15.31 -20.78 -16.21
CA LYS A 44 15.03 -19.86 -15.10
C LYS A 44 15.53 -20.42 -13.77
N ARG A 45 15.34 -21.72 -13.52
CA ARG A 45 15.87 -22.38 -12.33
C ARG A 45 17.39 -22.37 -12.30
N SER A 46 18.05 -22.73 -13.41
CA SER A 46 19.52 -22.68 -13.50
C SER A 46 20.07 -21.27 -13.30
N PHE A 47 19.34 -20.24 -13.72
CA PHE A 47 19.72 -18.85 -13.42
C PHE A 47 19.63 -18.53 -11.93
N ARG A 48 18.55 -18.93 -11.25
CA ARG A 48 18.42 -18.73 -9.79
C ARG A 48 19.47 -19.53 -9.01
N GLU A 49 19.75 -20.77 -9.41
CA GLU A 49 20.84 -21.59 -8.85
C GLU A 49 22.22 -20.91 -9.04
N MET A 50 22.43 -20.24 -10.18
CA MET A 50 23.62 -19.42 -10.39
C MET A 50 23.66 -18.22 -9.44
N ILE A 51 22.53 -17.55 -9.19
CA ILE A 51 22.47 -16.46 -8.21
C ILE A 51 22.84 -16.96 -6.81
N THR A 52 22.42 -18.18 -6.44
CA THR A 52 22.80 -18.79 -5.15
C THR A 52 24.31 -18.96 -5.01
N SER A 53 25.06 -19.11 -6.11
CA SER A 53 26.52 -19.19 -6.05
C SER A 53 27.20 -17.91 -5.55
N PHE A 54 26.50 -16.76 -5.54
CA PHE A 54 27.02 -15.53 -4.92
C PHE A 54 27.05 -15.59 -3.39
N ASP A 55 26.45 -16.61 -2.75
CA ASP A 55 26.57 -16.84 -1.31
C ASP A 55 28.05 -17.04 -0.89
N ASP A 56 28.92 -17.51 -1.80
CA ASP A 56 30.37 -17.60 -1.58
C ASP A 56 31.02 -16.22 -1.33
N LEU A 57 30.36 -15.14 -1.76
CA LEU A 57 30.78 -13.75 -1.54
C LEU A 57 29.96 -13.04 -0.43
N GLY A 58 29.02 -13.74 0.19
CA GLY A 58 28.07 -13.22 1.19
C GLY A 58 26.64 -13.18 0.67
N PHE A 59 25.67 -13.54 1.54
CA PHE A 59 24.25 -13.62 1.20
C PHE A 59 23.67 -12.27 0.72
N GLU A 60 24.31 -11.14 1.06
CA GLU A 60 23.93 -9.82 0.59
C GLU A 60 24.03 -9.69 -0.93
N ASN A 61 25.06 -10.29 -1.53
CA ASN A 61 25.20 -10.27 -3.00
C ASN A 61 24.08 -11.07 -3.66
N ARG A 62 23.75 -12.23 -3.10
CA ARG A 62 22.58 -13.01 -3.52
C ARG A 62 21.31 -12.19 -3.42
N LEU A 63 21.04 -11.58 -2.26
CA LEU A 63 19.84 -10.75 -2.04
C LEU A 63 19.76 -9.60 -3.04
N TYR A 64 20.87 -8.92 -3.31
CA TYR A 64 20.92 -7.86 -4.32
C TYR A 64 20.42 -8.37 -5.69
N PHE A 65 20.89 -9.53 -6.13
CA PHE A 65 20.46 -10.12 -7.40
C PHE A 65 19.04 -10.70 -7.38
N ASP A 66 18.59 -11.20 -6.22
CA ASP A 66 17.20 -11.64 -6.08
C ASP A 66 16.25 -10.43 -6.13
N PHE A 67 16.59 -9.29 -5.51
CA PHE A 67 15.84 -8.04 -5.66
C PHE A 67 15.88 -7.51 -7.10
N PHE A 68 17.03 -7.59 -7.78
CA PHE A 68 17.14 -7.29 -9.21
C PHE A 68 16.18 -8.15 -10.03
N GLY A 69 16.14 -9.46 -9.76
CA GLY A 69 15.28 -10.41 -10.45
C GLY A 69 13.80 -10.14 -10.19
N LEU A 70 13.42 -9.90 -8.93
CA LEU A 70 12.05 -9.57 -8.55
C LEU A 70 11.57 -8.29 -9.25
N HIS A 71 12.38 -7.23 -9.23
CA HIS A 71 12.04 -5.94 -9.82
C HIS A 71 11.84 -6.05 -11.35
N ASN A 72 12.84 -6.63 -12.04
CA ASN A 72 12.90 -6.61 -13.50
C ASN A 72 12.04 -7.70 -14.15
N PHE A 73 11.93 -8.88 -13.52
CA PHE A 73 11.24 -10.02 -14.12
C PHE A 73 9.87 -10.29 -13.52
N LYS A 74 9.56 -9.72 -12.35
CA LYS A 74 8.28 -9.90 -11.64
C LYS A 74 7.95 -11.38 -11.43
N ASP A 75 8.97 -12.22 -11.27
CA ASP A 75 8.82 -13.65 -11.03
C ASP A 75 8.74 -13.91 -9.52
N GLN A 76 7.66 -14.56 -9.08
CA GLN A 76 7.42 -14.90 -7.69
C GLN A 76 8.57 -15.70 -7.07
N CYS A 77 9.29 -16.50 -7.86
CA CYS A 77 10.38 -17.32 -7.33
C CYS A 77 11.47 -16.49 -6.64
N PHE A 78 11.76 -15.28 -7.11
CA PHE A 78 12.72 -14.40 -6.44
C PHE A 78 12.23 -13.90 -5.09
N ALA A 79 10.93 -13.58 -4.97
CA ALA A 79 10.36 -13.21 -3.69
C ALA A 79 10.44 -14.37 -2.67
N GLU A 80 10.23 -15.61 -3.13
CA GLU A 80 10.38 -16.80 -2.30
C GLU A 80 11.83 -17.03 -1.87
N ASP A 81 12.80 -16.85 -2.78
CA ASP A 81 14.22 -17.00 -2.48
C ASP A 81 14.70 -15.94 -1.46
N ILE A 82 14.22 -14.69 -1.58
CA ILE A 82 14.48 -13.61 -0.61
C ILE A 82 13.93 -14.01 0.76
N LEU A 83 12.68 -14.48 0.83
CA LEU A 83 12.05 -14.89 2.08
C LEU A 83 12.80 -16.05 2.74
N ASP A 84 13.33 -16.98 1.96
CA ASP A 84 14.15 -18.08 2.47
C ASP A 84 15.42 -17.52 3.14
N VAL A 85 16.16 -16.62 2.48
CA VAL A 85 17.33 -15.95 3.09
C VAL A 85 16.94 -15.18 4.36
N LEU A 86 15.84 -14.44 4.33
CA LEU A 86 15.35 -13.67 5.48
C LEU A 86 14.83 -14.53 6.63
N THR A 87 14.64 -15.84 6.43
CA THR A 87 14.27 -16.77 7.50
C THR A 87 15.43 -17.65 7.95
N THR A 88 16.39 -17.98 7.08
CA THR A 88 17.51 -18.88 7.41
C THR A 88 18.75 -18.15 7.88
N GLU A 89 19.16 -17.09 7.20
CA GLU A 89 20.45 -16.45 7.45
C GLU A 89 20.47 -15.70 8.78
N ASP A 90 21.65 -15.70 9.41
CA ASP A 90 21.94 -14.92 10.60
C ASP A 90 22.31 -13.49 10.21
N MET A 91 21.58 -12.52 10.75
CA MET A 91 21.76 -11.10 10.49
C MET A 91 21.07 -10.28 11.58
N GLU A 92 21.57 -9.06 11.81
CA GLU A 92 21.00 -8.13 12.78
C GLU A 92 19.55 -7.75 12.44
N PRO A 93 18.70 -7.47 13.45
CA PRO A 93 17.28 -7.21 13.23
C PRO A 93 17.00 -6.00 12.33
N SER A 94 17.81 -4.94 12.42
CA SER A 94 17.67 -3.75 11.55
C SER A 94 17.95 -4.06 10.08
N LYS A 95 18.92 -4.93 9.80
CA LYS A 95 19.23 -5.40 8.45
C LYS A 95 18.10 -6.28 7.89
N ARG A 96 17.59 -7.21 8.70
CA ARG A 96 16.45 -8.06 8.30
C ARG A 96 15.20 -7.23 8.03
N TYR A 97 14.93 -6.24 8.88
CA TYR A 97 13.83 -5.29 8.74
C TYR A 97 13.96 -4.45 7.45
N ASN A 98 15.16 -3.95 7.14
CA ASN A 98 15.42 -3.25 5.86
C ASN A 98 14.99 -4.09 4.66
N TYR A 99 15.47 -5.33 4.56
CA TYR A 99 15.11 -6.20 3.43
C TYR A 99 13.61 -6.52 3.39
N GLN A 100 12.96 -6.67 4.54
CA GLN A 100 11.52 -6.89 4.61
C GLN A 100 10.73 -5.68 4.07
N ILE A 101 11.13 -4.45 4.41
CA ILE A 101 10.53 -3.22 3.89
C ILE A 101 10.70 -3.12 2.38
N VAL A 102 11.92 -3.39 1.89
CA VAL A 102 12.22 -3.37 0.45
C VAL A 102 11.41 -4.42 -0.29
N LEU A 103 11.34 -5.65 0.22
CA LEU A 103 10.48 -6.70 -0.33
C LEU A 103 9.01 -6.29 -0.35
N GLY A 104 8.51 -5.69 0.73
CA GLY A 104 7.14 -5.18 0.81
C GLY A 104 6.84 -4.17 -0.29
N ARG A 105 7.75 -3.23 -0.55
CA ARG A 105 7.64 -2.26 -1.65
C ARG A 105 7.65 -2.93 -3.02
N GLU A 106 8.57 -3.85 -3.27
CA GLU A 106 8.67 -4.52 -4.58
C GLU A 106 7.43 -5.37 -4.87
N LEU A 107 6.92 -6.13 -3.89
CA LEU A 107 5.66 -6.87 -4.02
C LEU A 107 4.47 -5.93 -4.27
N PHE A 108 4.49 -4.76 -3.64
CA PHE A 108 3.46 -3.75 -3.81
C PHE A 108 3.45 -3.18 -5.25
N LEU A 109 4.62 -2.77 -5.76
CA LEU A 109 4.75 -2.15 -7.08
C LEU A 109 4.59 -3.15 -8.23
N SER A 110 5.15 -4.35 -8.09
CA SER A 110 5.10 -5.39 -9.13
C SER A 110 3.74 -6.09 -9.22
N GLY A 111 2.97 -6.09 -8.13
CA GLY A 111 1.76 -6.91 -8.00
C GLY A 111 2.04 -8.40 -7.74
N VAL A 112 3.31 -8.79 -7.64
CA VAL A 112 3.72 -10.17 -7.31
C VAL A 112 3.18 -10.54 -5.92
N ARG A 113 2.72 -11.78 -5.80
CA ARG A 113 2.33 -12.35 -4.51
C ARG A 113 3.45 -13.23 -4.00
N ALA A 114 3.64 -13.22 -2.69
CA ALA A 114 4.58 -14.11 -2.01
C ALA A 114 3.84 -14.85 -0.90
N ASP A 115 4.37 -16.01 -0.49
CA ASP A 115 3.74 -16.84 0.53
C ASP A 115 3.53 -16.08 1.85
N TYR A 116 2.28 -16.06 2.32
CA TYR A 116 1.90 -15.35 3.53
C TYR A 116 2.61 -15.88 4.77
N ARG A 117 2.78 -17.21 4.90
CA ARG A 117 3.39 -17.81 6.09
C ARG A 117 4.88 -17.53 6.16
N LYS A 118 5.58 -17.55 5.02
CA LYS A 118 6.98 -17.15 4.96
C LYS A 118 7.17 -15.67 5.33
N ARG A 119 6.30 -14.77 4.81
CA ARG A 119 6.33 -13.36 5.19
C ARG A 119 6.08 -13.17 6.69
N LEU A 120 5.14 -13.91 7.27
CA LEU A 120 4.87 -13.91 8.70
C LEU A 120 6.06 -14.44 9.51
N ALA A 121 6.71 -15.51 9.05
CA ALA A 121 7.90 -16.06 9.71
C ALA A 121 9.08 -15.07 9.74
N VAL A 122 9.24 -14.22 8.72
CA VAL A 122 10.21 -13.11 8.74
C VAL A 122 9.84 -12.10 9.83
N GLU A 123 8.57 -11.68 9.91
CA GLU A 123 8.08 -10.75 10.95
C GLU A 123 8.31 -11.32 12.36
N GLU A 124 7.97 -12.60 12.57
CA GLU A 124 8.20 -13.33 13.82
C GLU A 124 9.68 -13.31 14.21
N LYS A 125 10.57 -13.59 13.24
CA LYS A 125 12.02 -13.59 13.47
C LYS A 125 12.54 -12.21 13.85
N ILE A 126 12.11 -11.14 13.18
CA ILE A 126 12.52 -9.77 13.49
C ILE A 126 12.09 -9.41 14.92
N VAL A 127 10.81 -9.64 15.26
CA VAL A 127 10.27 -9.35 16.59
C VAL A 127 10.96 -10.17 17.67
N GLN A 128 11.26 -11.45 17.42
CA GLN A 128 12.00 -12.29 18.35
C GLN A 128 13.42 -11.75 18.58
N GLN A 129 14.15 -11.39 17.52
CA GLN A 129 15.49 -10.81 17.64
C GLN A 129 15.49 -9.50 18.43
N ILE A 130 14.49 -8.64 18.20
CA ILE A 130 14.31 -7.40 18.99
C ILE A 130 14.02 -7.74 20.45
N ARG A 131 13.14 -8.73 20.70
CA ARG A 131 12.79 -9.17 22.06
C ARG A 131 13.98 -9.67 22.86
N GLU A 132 14.84 -10.45 22.22
CA GLU A 132 16.02 -11.05 22.84
C GLU A 132 17.17 -10.05 23.05
N SER A 133 17.25 -9.00 22.23
CA SER A 133 18.32 -8.00 22.29
C SER A 133 18.01 -6.79 23.16
N ALA A 134 16.73 -6.41 23.33
CA ALA A 134 16.40 -5.25 24.16
C ALA A 134 16.44 -5.56 25.67
N GLN A 135 16.80 -4.54 26.46
CA GLN A 135 17.02 -4.71 27.90
C GLN A 135 15.72 -4.88 28.71
N LEU A 136 14.61 -4.39 28.20
CA LEU A 136 13.33 -4.34 28.91
C LEU A 136 12.20 -4.67 27.94
N PHE A 137 11.20 -5.42 28.41
CA PHE A 137 9.91 -5.53 27.73
C PHE A 137 8.78 -5.39 28.73
N PRO A 138 7.68 -4.75 28.35
CA PRO A 138 6.48 -4.73 29.19
C PRO A 138 5.92 -6.14 29.36
N GLU A 139 5.36 -6.40 30.53
CA GLU A 139 4.56 -7.60 30.78
C GLU A 139 3.20 -7.49 30.09
N TYR A 140 2.60 -8.63 29.76
CA TYR A 140 1.26 -8.67 29.21
C TYR A 140 0.24 -8.05 30.16
N ILE A 141 -0.58 -7.15 29.64
CA ILE A 141 -1.63 -6.46 30.39
C ILE A 141 -2.96 -7.13 30.07
N PRO A 142 -3.59 -7.86 31.01
CA PRO A 142 -4.91 -8.44 30.80
C PRO A 142 -5.94 -7.36 30.46
N TYR A 143 -6.91 -7.65 29.60
CA TYR A 143 -7.89 -6.64 29.16
C TYR A 143 -8.61 -5.97 30.34
N ARG A 144 -8.89 -6.71 31.43
CA ARG A 144 -9.53 -6.17 32.65
C ARG A 144 -8.74 -5.03 33.32
N ASP A 145 -7.42 -5.00 33.15
CA ASP A 145 -6.51 -4.07 33.82
C ASP A 145 -6.15 -2.85 32.92
N ARG A 146 -6.73 -2.79 31.71
CA ARG A 146 -6.48 -1.71 30.74
C ARG A 146 -7.43 -0.53 30.93
N ASN A 147 -6.94 0.66 30.57
CA ASN A 147 -7.70 1.91 30.57
C ASN A 147 -8.76 1.91 29.46
N LYS A 148 -10.00 1.66 29.86
CA LYS A 148 -11.16 1.70 28.95
C LYS A 148 -11.30 3.07 28.30
N LYS A 149 -11.79 3.07 27.07
CA LYS A 149 -11.93 4.23 26.19
C LYS A 149 -10.61 4.95 25.94
N THR A 150 -9.48 4.24 25.91
CA THR A 150 -8.17 4.79 25.51
C THR A 150 -7.61 3.95 24.37
N VAL A 151 -7.30 4.58 23.24
CA VAL A 151 -6.79 3.91 22.04
C VAL A 151 -5.51 4.58 21.58
N VAL A 152 -4.53 3.77 21.18
CA VAL A 152 -3.34 4.25 20.49
C VAL A 152 -3.45 3.88 19.02
N ILE A 153 -3.28 4.85 18.13
CA ILE A 153 -3.23 4.64 16.67
C ILE A 153 -1.77 4.74 16.25
N MET A 154 -1.24 3.65 15.69
CA MET A 154 0.13 3.58 15.19
C MET A 154 0.15 3.70 13.67
N ILE A 155 1.12 4.43 13.12
CA ILE A 155 1.27 4.62 11.67
C ILE A 155 2.76 4.72 11.30
N SER A 156 3.15 4.20 10.14
CA SER A 156 4.55 4.17 9.69
C SER A 156 4.66 4.39 8.17
N PRO A 157 4.87 5.62 7.66
CA PRO A 157 5.03 6.89 8.37
C PRO A 157 3.76 7.78 8.40
N PHE A 158 3.70 8.73 9.33
CA PHE A 158 2.73 9.83 9.28
C PHE A 158 3.19 10.96 8.34
N LEU A 159 2.40 11.26 7.31
CA LEU A 159 2.72 12.27 6.28
C LEU A 159 1.65 13.37 6.12
N GLY A 160 0.63 13.39 6.99
CA GLY A 160 -0.41 14.41 6.99
C GLY A 160 -1.59 14.14 6.03
N ALA A 161 -2.49 15.11 5.92
CA ALA A 161 -3.83 14.96 5.36
C ALA A 161 -3.90 14.61 3.86
N TYR A 162 -2.83 14.85 3.11
CA TYR A 162 -2.77 14.52 1.67
C TYR A 162 -2.21 13.12 1.39
N HIS A 163 -1.76 12.41 2.43
CA HIS A 163 -1.33 11.02 2.35
C HIS A 163 -2.47 10.10 2.79
N SER A 164 -2.90 9.20 1.91
CA SER A 164 -4.09 8.37 2.12
C SER A 164 -4.07 7.57 3.44
N PRO A 165 -3.01 6.79 3.77
CA PRO A 165 -2.90 6.12 5.07
C PRO A 165 -3.06 7.06 6.27
N SER A 166 -2.42 8.23 6.23
CA SER A 166 -2.50 9.21 7.31
C SER A 166 -3.91 9.81 7.44
N MET A 167 -4.59 10.10 6.32
CA MET A 167 -5.96 10.60 6.33
C MET A 167 -6.96 9.55 6.87
N VAL A 168 -6.77 8.27 6.54
CA VAL A 168 -7.59 7.18 7.09
C VAL A 168 -7.37 7.05 8.60
N ALA A 169 -6.12 7.08 9.07
CA ALA A 169 -5.78 7.03 10.50
C ALA A 169 -6.38 8.22 11.27
N ILE A 170 -6.27 9.44 10.74
CA ILE A 170 -6.88 10.65 11.31
C ILE A 170 -8.41 10.49 11.40
N SER A 171 -9.03 9.97 10.35
CA SER A 171 -10.49 9.79 10.30
C SER A 171 -10.96 8.75 11.30
N LEU A 172 -10.25 7.63 11.45
CA LEU A 172 -10.51 6.64 12.50
C LEU A 172 -10.41 7.28 13.89
N GLY A 173 -9.35 8.04 14.14
CA GLY A 173 -9.19 8.79 15.39
C GLY A 173 -10.36 9.71 15.68
N TYR A 174 -10.80 10.49 14.68
CA TYR A 174 -11.96 11.37 14.79
C TYR A 174 -13.24 10.60 15.17
N TYR A 175 -13.58 9.51 14.49
CA TYR A 175 -14.78 8.74 14.82
C TYR A 175 -14.70 8.10 16.21
N LEU A 176 -13.52 7.62 16.63
CA LEU A 176 -13.29 7.12 17.98
C LEU A 176 -13.51 8.21 19.03
N GLU A 177 -13.02 9.43 18.81
CA GLU A 177 -13.27 10.56 19.71
C GLU A 177 -14.75 10.97 19.78
N GLN A 178 -15.49 10.89 18.66
CA GLN A 178 -16.95 11.08 18.68
C GLN A 178 -17.64 10.04 19.58
N LEU A 179 -17.08 8.83 19.68
CA LEU A 179 -17.51 7.77 20.59
C LEU A 179 -16.88 7.85 21.99
N LYS A 180 -16.26 9.00 22.32
CA LYS A 180 -15.67 9.32 23.62
C LYS A 180 -14.43 8.50 23.99
N TYR A 181 -13.75 7.93 23.00
CA TYR A 181 -12.39 7.42 23.21
C TYR A 181 -11.40 8.58 23.32
N LYS A 182 -10.38 8.41 24.17
CA LYS A 182 -9.15 9.18 24.14
C LYS A 182 -8.23 8.54 23.12
N VAL A 183 -7.78 9.30 22.13
CA VAL A 183 -6.94 8.79 21.03
C VAL A 183 -5.55 9.42 21.11
N TYR A 184 -4.52 8.60 20.97
CA TYR A 184 -3.13 9.04 20.92
C TYR A 184 -2.45 8.47 19.66
N PHE A 185 -1.77 9.32 18.90
CA PHE A 185 -1.05 8.88 17.70
C PHE A 185 0.42 8.57 18.03
N VAL A 186 0.93 7.48 17.46
CA VAL A 186 2.36 7.16 17.47
C VAL A 186 2.81 6.92 16.03
N SER A 187 3.77 7.70 15.57
CA SER A 187 4.38 7.59 14.25
C SER A 187 5.79 7.07 14.38
N VAL A 188 6.15 6.07 13.57
CA VAL A 188 7.54 5.61 13.42
C VAL A 188 8.01 5.81 11.98
N ASN A 189 9.29 6.06 11.81
CA ASN A 189 9.94 6.15 10.51
C ASN A 189 11.29 5.40 10.54
N ASP A 190 11.68 4.81 9.43
CA ASP A 190 12.84 3.91 9.29
C ASP A 190 13.87 4.43 8.28
N ASN A 191 13.82 5.73 7.94
CA ASN A 191 14.71 6.29 6.91
C ASN A 191 16.19 6.05 7.22
N GLU A 192 16.63 6.18 8.48
CA GLU A 192 18.03 5.92 8.83
C GLU A 192 18.44 4.47 8.52
N ILE A 193 17.54 3.51 8.76
CA ILE A 193 17.77 2.09 8.45
C ILE A 193 17.87 1.90 6.93
N LEU A 194 16.94 2.47 6.17
CA LEU A 194 16.92 2.40 4.70
C LEU A 194 18.17 3.05 4.07
N GLU A 195 18.60 4.20 4.61
CA GLU A 195 19.81 4.89 4.17
C GLU A 195 21.06 4.07 4.48
N HIS A 196 21.14 3.47 5.68
CA HIS A 196 22.29 2.71 6.12
C HIS A 196 22.52 1.44 5.28
N PHE A 197 21.45 0.72 4.94
CA PHE A 197 21.53 -0.54 4.18
C PHE A 197 21.18 -0.37 2.69
N GLY A 198 21.15 0.87 2.18
CA GLY A 198 20.74 1.13 0.80
C GLY A 198 21.62 0.47 -0.26
N SER A 199 22.91 0.26 0.01
CA SER A 199 23.81 -0.45 -0.90
C SER A 199 23.54 -1.94 -1.03
N ASP A 200 22.81 -2.52 -0.07
CA ASP A 200 22.62 -3.97 0.03
C ASP A 200 21.45 -4.46 -0.84
N VAL A 201 20.71 -3.55 -1.47
CA VAL A 201 19.51 -3.86 -2.25
C VAL A 201 19.54 -3.17 -3.62
N TYR A 202 18.94 -3.84 -4.61
CA TYR A 202 18.68 -3.23 -5.89
C TYR A 202 17.57 -2.16 -5.77
N LEU A 203 17.86 -0.93 -6.21
CA LEU A 203 16.95 0.24 -6.15
C LEU A 203 16.48 0.60 -4.72
N ALA A 204 17.43 0.95 -3.86
CA ALA A 204 17.13 1.55 -2.57
C ALA A 204 16.25 2.81 -2.68
N PHE A 205 15.46 3.05 -1.64
CA PHE A 205 14.60 4.20 -1.53
C PHE A 205 14.58 4.71 -0.10
N ILE A 206 14.16 5.95 0.07
CA ILE A 206 13.89 6.55 1.38
C ILE A 206 12.41 6.93 1.43
N ARG A 207 11.81 6.86 2.61
CA ARG A 207 10.42 7.29 2.80
C ARG A 207 10.41 8.79 3.10
N ASN A 208 9.29 9.45 2.80
CA ASN A 208 9.10 10.81 3.28
C ASN A 208 8.84 10.79 4.79
N LYS A 209 9.04 11.94 5.45
CA LYS A 209 8.65 12.14 6.84
C LYS A 209 8.26 13.59 7.11
N LEU A 210 7.33 13.78 8.03
CA LEU A 210 6.88 15.11 8.45
C LEU A 210 7.67 15.66 9.64
N TYR A 211 8.14 14.76 10.51
CA TYR A 211 8.88 15.07 11.73
C TYR A 211 10.23 14.35 11.75
N ASN A 212 11.13 14.75 12.65
CA ASN A 212 12.47 14.19 12.79
C ASN A 212 12.74 13.77 14.25
N GLY A 213 13.64 12.81 14.44
CA GLY A 213 14.09 12.38 15.76
C GLY A 213 12.93 11.91 16.64
N ILE A 214 12.93 12.34 17.89
CA ILE A 214 11.85 12.10 18.85
C ILE A 214 11.09 13.41 19.03
N THR A 215 9.86 13.49 18.53
CA THR A 215 9.09 14.73 18.48
C THR A 215 7.65 14.50 18.90
N GLU A 216 7.22 15.15 19.98
CA GLU A 216 5.79 15.35 20.23
C GLU A 216 5.24 16.33 19.19
N PHE A 217 4.09 16.01 18.61
CA PHE A 217 3.50 16.84 17.57
C PHE A 217 2.02 17.14 17.82
N GLU A 218 1.59 18.29 17.33
CA GLU A 218 0.20 18.64 17.09
C GLU A 218 0.02 18.88 15.59
N TYR A 219 -0.98 18.27 14.98
CA TYR A 219 -1.25 18.41 13.55
C TYR A 219 -2.70 18.83 13.32
N ASP A 220 -2.90 19.99 12.69
CA ASP A 220 -4.21 20.48 12.28
C ASP A 220 -4.60 19.88 10.93
N CYS A 221 -5.56 18.94 10.97
CA CYS A 221 -6.26 18.43 9.81
C CYS A 221 -7.59 19.15 9.64
N PHE A 222 -7.57 20.27 8.91
CA PHE A 222 -8.79 21.00 8.52
C PHE A 222 -9.69 21.37 9.72
N GLY A 223 -9.09 21.86 10.79
CA GLY A 223 -9.76 22.29 12.03
C GLY A 223 -9.84 21.19 13.10
N TYR A 224 -9.43 19.95 12.79
CA TYR A 224 -9.30 18.86 13.75
C TYR A 224 -7.83 18.65 14.12
N VAL A 225 -7.50 18.90 15.38
CA VAL A 225 -6.12 18.79 15.88
C VAL A 225 -5.88 17.41 16.46
N ILE A 226 -4.97 16.65 15.86
CA ILE A 226 -4.45 15.41 16.47
C ILE A 226 -3.19 15.71 17.27
N LYS A 227 -2.94 14.90 18.30
CA LYS A 227 -1.69 14.92 19.06
C LYS A 227 -1.03 13.56 19.02
N GLY A 228 0.30 13.55 18.99
CA GLY A 228 1.03 12.29 18.96
C GLY A 228 2.52 12.44 19.22
N LEU A 229 3.20 11.31 19.13
CA LEU A 229 4.64 11.17 19.24
C LEU A 229 5.19 10.59 17.93
N HIS A 230 6.23 11.22 17.40
CA HIS A 230 7.01 10.71 16.28
C HIS A 230 8.35 10.18 16.76
N PHE A 231 8.83 9.10 16.16
CA PHE A 231 10.13 8.50 16.44
C PHE A 231 10.83 8.02 15.16
N ASP A 232 12.07 8.45 14.94
CA ASP A 232 12.96 7.89 13.90
C ASP A 232 13.72 6.67 14.47
N LEU A 233 13.53 5.50 13.87
CA LEU A 233 14.25 4.27 14.22
C LEU A 233 15.70 4.37 13.75
N ARG A 234 16.62 3.92 14.61
CA ARG A 234 18.06 4.03 14.38
C ARG A 234 18.69 2.67 14.23
N THR A 235 19.61 2.51 13.29
CA THR A 235 20.17 1.19 12.94
C THR A 235 20.84 0.51 14.14
N GLY A 236 21.64 1.27 14.90
CA GLY A 236 22.42 0.74 16.03
C GLY A 236 21.66 0.58 17.35
N SER A 237 20.41 1.07 17.45
CA SER A 237 19.62 0.99 18.69
C SER A 237 18.16 0.61 18.45
N MET A 238 17.83 0.05 17.29
CA MET A 238 16.45 -0.26 16.89
C MET A 238 15.69 -1.07 17.96
N ALA A 239 16.33 -2.07 18.56
CA ALA A 239 15.70 -2.90 19.58
C ALA A 239 15.37 -2.12 20.87
N ASP A 240 16.32 -1.36 21.38
CA ASP A 240 16.14 -0.52 22.57
C ASP A 240 15.14 0.62 22.31
N ASP A 241 15.13 1.20 21.11
CA ASP A 241 14.19 2.26 20.69
C ASP A 241 12.75 1.74 20.68
N LEU A 242 12.51 0.59 20.02
CA LEU A 242 11.20 -0.05 19.96
C LEU A 242 10.74 -0.53 21.34
N SER A 243 11.65 -1.08 22.15
CA SER A 243 11.39 -1.46 23.54
C SER A 243 10.98 -0.25 24.39
N ALA A 244 11.72 0.87 24.31
CA ALA A 244 11.43 2.07 25.07
C ALA A 244 10.05 2.65 24.70
N LEU A 245 9.70 2.65 23.41
CA LEU A 245 8.37 3.03 22.94
C LEU A 245 7.29 2.08 23.47
N ALA A 246 7.51 0.77 23.39
CA ALA A 246 6.59 -0.23 23.93
C ALA A 246 6.35 -0.05 25.44
N VAL A 247 7.39 0.25 26.22
CA VAL A 247 7.29 0.54 27.65
C VAL A 247 6.56 1.87 27.91
N HIS A 248 6.77 2.87 27.06
CA HIS A 248 6.02 4.13 27.17
C HIS A 248 4.52 3.90 26.94
N ILE A 249 4.16 3.14 25.90
CA ILE A 249 2.77 2.82 25.55
C ILE A 249 2.13 1.91 26.61
N SER A 250 2.86 0.93 27.15
CA SER A 250 2.33 0.02 28.18
C SER A 250 1.92 0.77 29.45
N ARG A 251 2.60 1.87 29.81
CA ARG A 251 2.20 2.74 30.93
C ARG A 251 0.88 3.47 30.69
N MET A 252 0.51 3.68 29.43
CA MET A 252 -0.81 4.20 29.09
C MET A 252 -1.90 3.12 29.23
N ALA A 253 -1.50 1.85 29.22
CA ALA A 253 -2.37 0.67 29.27
C ALA A 253 -3.63 0.83 28.39
N PRO A 254 -3.47 1.10 27.07
CA PRO A 254 -4.61 1.39 26.21
C PRO A 254 -5.56 0.19 26.16
N GLU A 255 -6.85 0.44 25.94
CA GLU A 255 -7.86 -0.61 25.79
C GLU A 255 -7.48 -1.57 24.66
N PHE A 256 -7.10 -0.99 23.52
CA PHE A 256 -6.49 -1.66 22.38
C PHE A 256 -5.67 -0.66 21.56
N ILE A 257 -4.81 -1.19 20.71
CA ILE A 257 -4.00 -0.43 19.75
C ILE A 257 -4.53 -0.69 18.35
N VAL A 258 -4.54 0.31 17.47
CA VAL A 258 -4.79 0.09 16.03
C VAL A 258 -3.51 0.39 15.25
N GLY A 259 -2.92 -0.64 14.65
CA GLY A 259 -1.79 -0.51 13.73
C GLY A 259 -2.30 -0.24 12.32
N VAL A 260 -2.11 0.97 11.81
CA VAL A 260 -2.52 1.37 10.47
C VAL A 260 -1.36 1.13 9.49
N GLU A 261 -1.70 0.52 8.36
CA GLU A 261 -0.79 0.04 7.31
C GLU A 261 -0.03 -1.24 7.69
N SER A 262 0.13 -2.17 6.74
CA SER A 262 0.91 -3.40 6.97
C SER A 262 2.40 -3.08 7.15
N SER A 263 3.13 -3.91 7.92
CA SER A 263 4.55 -3.73 8.28
C SER A 263 4.82 -2.59 9.27
N ASN A 264 4.02 -2.54 10.34
CA ASN A 264 4.24 -1.66 11.47
C ASN A 264 4.94 -2.44 12.60
N ILE A 265 6.27 -2.47 12.57
CA ILE A 265 7.08 -3.25 13.52
C ILE A 265 6.80 -2.90 14.98
N LEU A 266 6.50 -1.62 15.29
CA LEU A 266 6.13 -1.23 16.65
C LEU A 266 4.79 -1.83 17.08
N ALA A 267 3.82 -1.92 16.17
CA ALA A 267 2.54 -2.56 16.43
C ALA A 267 2.72 -4.09 16.66
N ASP A 268 3.59 -4.74 15.90
CA ASP A 268 3.89 -6.17 16.10
C ASP A 268 4.64 -6.41 17.41
N ILE A 269 5.57 -5.53 17.80
CA ILE A 269 6.18 -5.54 19.14
C ILE A 269 5.12 -5.35 20.23
N CYS A 270 4.15 -4.45 20.04
CA CYS A 270 3.10 -4.23 21.03
C CYS A 270 2.12 -5.40 21.18
N SER A 271 1.99 -6.23 20.14
CA SER A 271 1.18 -7.45 20.18
C SER A 271 1.72 -8.48 21.19
N LEU A 272 2.96 -8.32 21.67
CA LEU A 272 3.53 -9.18 22.72
C LEU A 272 2.94 -8.92 24.12
N TYR A 273 2.36 -7.75 24.36
CA TYR A 273 1.91 -7.36 25.71
C TYR A 273 0.50 -6.78 25.78
N THR A 274 -0.15 -6.48 24.65
CA THR A 274 -1.53 -6.00 24.60
C THR A 274 -2.17 -6.37 23.27
N ASP A 275 -3.49 -6.21 23.17
CA ASP A 275 -4.20 -6.44 21.92
C ASP A 275 -4.00 -5.28 20.93
N VAL A 276 -3.53 -5.66 19.74
CA VAL A 276 -3.31 -4.78 18.60
C VAL A 276 -4.28 -5.21 17.51
N ILE A 277 -4.85 -4.25 16.80
CA ILE A 277 -5.76 -4.47 15.68
C ILE A 277 -5.05 -3.95 14.44
N SER A 278 -4.65 -4.85 13.56
CA SER A 278 -3.93 -4.49 12.34
C SER A 278 -4.91 -4.13 11.23
N MET A 279 -4.76 -2.95 10.65
CA MET A 279 -5.62 -2.43 9.59
C MET A 279 -4.77 -2.03 8.39
N ASN A 280 -4.94 -2.74 7.28
CA ASN A 280 -4.24 -2.42 6.03
C ASN A 280 -5.00 -1.35 5.23
N ILE A 281 -4.28 -0.50 4.48
CA ILE A 281 -4.84 0.56 3.60
C ILE A 281 -5.00 0.07 2.15
N VAL A 282 -4.62 -1.18 1.91
CA VAL A 282 -4.87 -1.93 0.67
C VAL A 282 -5.65 -3.19 1.03
N ASP A 283 -6.43 -3.73 0.10
CA ASP A 283 -7.34 -4.83 0.39
C ASP A 283 -6.64 -6.20 0.38
N ASP A 284 -5.48 -6.30 1.03
CA ASP A 284 -4.74 -7.54 1.26
C ASP A 284 -4.73 -7.84 2.77
N LEU A 285 -4.70 -9.13 3.15
CA LEU A 285 -4.61 -9.50 4.55
C LEU A 285 -3.26 -9.00 5.11
N PRO A 286 -3.23 -8.22 6.21
CA PRO A 286 -1.98 -7.70 6.75
C PRO A 286 -1.09 -8.84 7.22
N VAL A 287 0.20 -8.77 6.87
CA VAL A 287 1.24 -9.60 7.50
C VAL A 287 1.61 -8.90 8.82
N THR A 288 1.31 -9.57 9.93
CA THR A 288 1.38 -9.02 11.29
C THR A 288 1.33 -10.16 12.30
N LEU A 289 1.93 -9.95 13.47
CA LEU A 289 1.82 -10.84 14.62
C LEU A 289 0.49 -10.67 15.37
N SER A 290 -0.23 -9.57 15.15
CA SER A 290 -1.57 -9.41 15.71
C SER A 290 -2.51 -10.52 15.22
N ASN A 291 -3.28 -11.10 16.14
CA ASN A 291 -4.34 -12.07 15.79
C ASN A 291 -5.64 -11.39 15.37
N ILE A 292 -5.71 -10.06 15.37
CA ILE A 292 -6.92 -9.29 15.10
C ILE A 292 -6.68 -8.34 13.94
N THR A 293 -7.51 -8.48 12.91
CA THR A 293 -7.45 -7.63 11.71
C THR A 293 -8.73 -6.82 11.57
N LEU A 294 -8.61 -5.55 11.21
CA LEU A 294 -9.73 -4.71 10.78
C LEU A 294 -9.68 -4.50 9.27
N ARG A 295 -10.74 -4.92 8.57
CA ARG A 295 -10.96 -4.62 7.16
C ARG A 295 -11.97 -3.47 7.01
N TYR A 296 -11.60 -2.42 6.28
CA TYR A 296 -12.46 -1.24 6.06
C TYR A 296 -12.98 -1.09 4.62
N PHE A 297 -12.66 -2.03 3.74
CA PHE A 297 -13.14 -2.09 2.36
C PHE A 297 -14.54 -2.65 2.27
N ALA A 298 -15.34 -2.16 1.33
CA ALA A 298 -16.75 -2.53 1.23
C ALA A 298 -17.06 -3.58 0.15
N GLY A 299 -16.15 -3.80 -0.80
CA GLY A 299 -16.25 -4.87 -1.79
C GLY A 299 -16.08 -6.24 -1.15
N ASP A 300 -16.28 -7.28 -1.97
CA ASP A 300 -16.17 -8.66 -1.53
C ASP A 300 -14.79 -8.96 -0.92
N MET A 301 -14.78 -9.86 0.05
CA MET A 301 -13.53 -10.29 0.69
C MET A 301 -12.68 -11.03 -0.33
N LYS A 302 -11.43 -10.57 -0.51
CA LYS A 302 -10.43 -11.37 -1.22
C LYS A 302 -10.22 -12.72 -0.51
N ASN A 303 -9.82 -13.73 -1.27
CA ASN A 303 -9.57 -15.09 -0.78
C ASN A 303 -8.65 -15.13 0.46
N GLU A 304 -7.69 -14.20 0.58
CA GLU A 304 -6.79 -14.11 1.74
C GLU A 304 -7.56 -13.85 3.04
N TYR A 305 -8.56 -12.97 3.02
CA TYR A 305 -9.43 -12.72 4.17
C TYR A 305 -10.35 -13.90 4.47
N VAL A 306 -10.83 -14.60 3.43
CA VAL A 306 -11.61 -15.85 3.61
C VAL A 306 -10.76 -16.92 4.30
N ASN A 307 -9.47 -16.95 4.01
CA ASN A 307 -8.51 -17.89 4.60
C ASN A 307 -7.85 -17.36 5.89
N ALA A 308 -8.30 -16.21 6.43
CA ALA A 308 -7.68 -15.59 7.60
C ALA A 308 -7.64 -16.53 8.82
N ASP A 309 -8.69 -17.33 9.03
CA ASP A 309 -8.75 -18.32 10.11
C ASP A 309 -7.65 -19.40 10.00
N ILE A 310 -7.23 -19.77 8.78
CA ILE A 310 -6.12 -20.72 8.53
C ILE A 310 -4.78 -20.13 9.01
N TYR A 311 -4.70 -18.81 9.07
CA TYR A 311 -3.56 -18.06 9.58
C TYR A 311 -3.74 -17.59 11.02
N GLY A 312 -4.78 -18.06 11.71
CA GLY A 312 -5.08 -17.69 13.10
C GLY A 312 -5.53 -16.24 13.26
N LYS A 313 -6.08 -15.62 12.21
CA LYS A 313 -6.48 -14.21 12.22
C LYS A 313 -7.99 -14.05 12.35
N LYS A 314 -8.43 -13.31 13.37
CA LYS A 314 -9.81 -12.86 13.54
C LYS A 314 -10.05 -11.58 12.76
N VAL A 315 -10.96 -11.62 11.78
CA VAL A 315 -11.28 -10.45 10.94
C VAL A 315 -12.53 -9.74 11.47
N PHE A 316 -12.39 -8.46 11.78
CA PHE A 316 -13.48 -7.51 11.99
C PHE A 316 -13.65 -6.65 10.74
N HIS A 317 -14.85 -6.10 10.57
CA HIS A 317 -15.20 -5.29 9.41
C HIS A 317 -15.85 -3.98 9.85
N ALA A 318 -15.34 -2.86 9.36
CA ALA A 318 -15.94 -1.55 9.56
C ALA A 318 -15.61 -0.64 8.38
N VAL A 319 -16.58 -0.43 7.49
CA VAL A 319 -16.42 0.53 6.38
C VAL A 319 -16.64 1.94 6.90
N PHE A 320 -15.70 2.84 6.66
CA PHE A 320 -15.83 4.25 7.00
C PHE A 320 -15.14 5.14 5.96
N GLN A 321 -15.60 6.38 5.89
CA GLN A 321 -15.09 7.39 4.98
C GLN A 321 -14.06 8.29 5.65
N ASN A 322 -13.23 8.97 4.84
CA ASN A 322 -12.42 10.08 5.32
C ASN A 322 -13.34 11.14 5.93
N ALA A 323 -13.16 11.42 7.23
CA ALA A 323 -13.98 12.36 7.99
C ALA A 323 -13.74 13.82 7.57
N PHE A 324 -12.59 14.06 6.94
CA PHE A 324 -12.18 15.37 6.49
C PHE A 324 -11.85 15.33 5.01
N GLN A 325 -12.12 16.45 4.36
CA GLN A 325 -11.69 16.72 3.00
C GLN A 325 -10.90 18.02 3.05
N PRO A 326 -9.95 18.23 2.14
CA PRO A 326 -9.41 19.56 1.93
C PRO A 326 -10.60 20.52 1.74
N PHE A 327 -10.70 21.54 2.60
CA PHE A 327 -11.51 22.72 2.26
C PHE A 327 -11.11 23.15 0.85
N ASN A 328 -12.01 23.80 0.09
CA ASN A 328 -11.77 24.40 -1.24
C ASN A 328 -10.58 25.40 -1.27
N ARG A 329 -9.40 24.92 -0.90
CA ARG A 329 -8.08 25.49 -0.95
C ARG A 329 -7.48 24.85 -2.21
N GLY A 330 -6.89 25.69 -3.04
CA GLY A 330 -6.46 25.31 -4.37
C GLY A 330 -7.29 25.96 -5.47
N GLU A 331 -6.61 26.29 -6.56
CA GLU A 331 -7.24 26.88 -7.72
C GLU A 331 -8.08 25.84 -8.46
N GLU A 332 -9.20 26.30 -9.03
CA GLU A 332 -9.98 25.47 -9.92
C GLU A 332 -9.21 25.26 -11.23
N ILE A 333 -9.05 24.01 -11.66
CA ILE A 333 -8.45 23.70 -12.95
C ILE A 333 -9.33 24.27 -14.07
N LYS A 334 -8.74 25.12 -14.91
CA LYS A 334 -9.33 25.72 -16.11
C LYS A 334 -8.65 25.15 -17.36
N GLY A 335 -9.34 25.23 -18.50
CA GLY A 335 -8.77 24.89 -19.80
C GLY A 335 -8.87 23.41 -20.21
N LEU A 336 -9.52 22.57 -19.41
CA LEU A 336 -9.97 21.26 -19.89
C LEU A 336 -11.08 21.45 -20.93
N PRO A 337 -11.08 20.71 -22.04
CA PRO A 337 -12.05 20.90 -23.10
C PRO A 337 -13.45 20.37 -22.69
N GLU A 338 -14.47 21.20 -22.90
CA GLU A 338 -15.86 20.92 -22.46
C GLU A 338 -16.66 20.07 -23.47
N ASP A 339 -16.21 20.01 -24.72
CA ASP A 339 -16.86 19.30 -25.83
C ASP A 339 -16.28 17.87 -26.05
N ARG A 340 -15.50 17.37 -25.09
CA ARG A 340 -14.77 16.11 -25.17
C ARG A 340 -15.24 15.13 -24.09
N PHE A 341 -15.14 13.84 -24.39
CA PHE A 341 -15.32 12.79 -23.39
C PHE A 341 -14.01 12.61 -22.62
N LEU A 342 -13.93 13.18 -21.43
CA LEU A 342 -12.70 13.21 -20.64
C LEU A 342 -12.59 11.94 -19.78
N ILE A 343 -11.49 11.20 -19.95
CA ILE A 343 -11.16 10.02 -19.14
C ILE A 343 -10.08 10.40 -18.14
N CYS A 344 -10.41 10.41 -16.85
CA CYS A 344 -9.47 10.72 -15.78
C CYS A 344 -8.71 9.47 -15.33
N ILE A 345 -7.40 9.61 -15.16
CA ILE A 345 -6.53 8.67 -14.44
C ILE A 345 -5.85 9.45 -13.31
N MET A 346 -5.92 8.94 -12.08
CA MET A 346 -5.34 9.61 -10.90
C MET A 346 -4.38 8.69 -10.15
N GLY A 347 -3.22 9.19 -9.73
CA GLY A 347 -2.31 8.45 -8.86
C GLY A 347 -0.99 9.18 -8.58
N ASN A 348 -0.33 8.83 -7.47
CA ASN A 348 0.98 9.39 -7.11
C ASN A 348 2.15 8.62 -7.72
N ARG A 349 1.90 7.45 -8.33
CA ARG A 349 2.92 6.53 -8.87
C ARG A 349 2.59 6.11 -10.30
N LEU A 350 1.96 7.00 -11.07
CA LEU A 350 1.49 6.67 -12.42
C LEU A 350 2.65 6.26 -13.35
N ASP A 351 3.85 6.82 -13.17
CA ASP A 351 5.05 6.40 -13.91
C ASP A 351 5.43 4.92 -13.69
N ASP A 352 5.19 4.41 -12.49
CA ASP A 352 5.51 3.03 -12.12
C ASP A 352 4.32 2.07 -12.39
N GLU A 353 3.09 2.57 -12.26
CA GLU A 353 1.85 1.78 -12.33
C GLU A 353 1.28 1.67 -13.77
N LEU A 354 1.61 2.60 -14.68
CA LEU A 354 1.14 2.56 -16.08
C LEU A 354 2.11 1.75 -16.96
N GLY A 355 1.90 0.43 -17.00
CA GLY A 355 2.64 -0.49 -17.87
C GLY A 355 2.31 -0.35 -19.36
N ASP A 356 3.11 -1.00 -20.22
CA ASP A 356 2.96 -0.94 -21.69
C ASP A 356 1.57 -1.35 -22.18
N GLU A 357 0.98 -2.40 -21.60
CA GLU A 357 -0.37 -2.86 -21.96
C GLU A 357 -1.42 -1.75 -21.76
N MET A 358 -1.35 -1.04 -20.64
CA MET A 358 -2.29 0.06 -20.35
C MET A 358 -2.08 1.24 -21.31
N LEU A 359 -0.83 1.56 -21.64
CA LEU A 359 -0.55 2.62 -22.61
C LEU A 359 -1.08 2.26 -24.00
N GLU A 360 -0.96 1.00 -24.43
CA GLU A 360 -1.51 0.56 -25.71
C GLU A 360 -3.05 0.68 -25.73
N VAL A 361 -3.72 0.24 -24.67
CA VAL A 361 -5.18 0.43 -24.51
C VAL A 361 -5.57 1.91 -24.64
N MET A 362 -4.77 2.82 -24.06
CA MET A 362 -5.02 4.26 -24.16
C MET A 362 -4.85 4.78 -25.59
N ARG A 363 -3.83 4.31 -26.33
CA ARG A 363 -3.65 4.64 -27.75
C ARG A 363 -4.80 4.12 -28.60
N GLU A 364 -5.25 2.90 -28.37
CA GLU A 364 -6.40 2.32 -29.07
C GLU A 364 -7.67 3.15 -28.85
N VAL A 365 -7.91 3.60 -27.61
CA VAL A 365 -9.03 4.51 -27.29
C VAL A 365 -8.91 5.83 -28.05
N LEU A 366 -7.74 6.47 -28.02
CA LEU A 366 -7.53 7.76 -28.69
C LEU A 366 -7.66 7.63 -30.21
N HIS A 367 -7.07 6.59 -30.82
CA HIS A 367 -7.17 6.37 -32.27
C HIS A 367 -8.58 5.95 -32.70
N GLY A 368 -9.26 5.14 -31.90
CA GLY A 368 -10.59 4.60 -32.22
C GLY A 368 -11.76 5.54 -31.94
N ILE A 369 -11.59 6.50 -31.02
CA ILE A 369 -12.66 7.39 -30.55
C ILE A 369 -12.18 8.85 -30.59
N PRO A 370 -12.33 9.56 -31.71
CA PRO A 370 -11.82 10.92 -31.89
C PRO A 370 -12.29 11.94 -30.85
N GLU A 371 -13.45 11.73 -30.22
CA GLU A 371 -14.11 12.62 -29.24
C GLU A 371 -13.55 12.52 -27.81
N THR A 372 -12.58 11.62 -27.55
CA THR A 372 -12.10 11.30 -26.20
C THR A 372 -10.76 11.95 -25.87
N ASP A 373 -10.53 12.45 -24.67
CA ASP A 373 -9.18 12.84 -24.22
C ASP A 373 -8.86 12.24 -22.84
N PHE A 374 -7.58 12.07 -22.53
CA PHE A 374 -7.13 11.61 -21.21
C PHE A 374 -6.71 12.79 -20.32
N VAL A 375 -7.07 12.74 -19.04
CA VAL A 375 -6.67 13.70 -18.01
C VAL A 375 -5.90 12.97 -16.93
N PHE A 376 -4.68 13.41 -16.63
CA PHE A 376 -3.82 12.82 -15.61
C PHE A 376 -3.74 13.72 -14.40
N ILE A 377 -4.12 13.19 -13.24
CA ILE A 377 -3.99 13.82 -11.93
C ILE A 377 -2.90 13.10 -11.15
N GLY A 378 -1.77 13.78 -10.96
CA GLY A 378 -0.54 13.23 -10.42
C GLY A 378 0.66 13.52 -11.32
N ASN A 379 1.85 13.57 -10.75
CA ASN A 379 3.08 13.78 -11.51
C ASN A 379 3.49 12.48 -12.21
N CYS A 380 3.63 12.51 -13.54
CA CYS A 380 4.03 11.35 -14.34
C CYS A 380 4.84 11.71 -15.60
N PRO A 381 6.01 12.37 -15.45
CA PRO A 381 6.82 12.79 -16.59
C PRO A 381 7.26 11.65 -17.51
N LYS A 382 7.50 10.42 -16.99
CA LYS A 382 7.89 9.29 -17.85
C LYS A 382 6.71 8.84 -18.71
N THR A 383 5.51 8.81 -18.14
CA THR A 383 4.27 8.52 -18.89
C THR A 383 4.02 9.59 -19.94
N GLU A 384 4.24 10.87 -19.63
CA GLU A 384 4.09 11.95 -20.60
C GLU A 384 5.00 11.75 -21.82
N ILE A 385 6.28 11.42 -21.61
CA ILE A 385 7.23 11.11 -22.69
C ILE A 385 6.77 9.88 -23.49
N ARG A 386 6.27 8.85 -22.81
CA ARG A 386 5.80 7.63 -23.46
C ARG A 386 4.54 7.84 -24.30
N LEU A 387 3.77 8.91 -24.08
CA LEU A 387 2.55 9.23 -24.83
C LEU A 387 2.73 10.42 -25.79
N ASP A 388 3.98 10.78 -26.13
CA ASP A 388 4.30 11.98 -26.90
C ASP A 388 3.59 12.05 -28.26
N GLU A 389 3.39 10.92 -28.93
CA GLU A 389 2.73 10.87 -30.24
C GLU A 389 1.22 11.20 -30.21
N VAL A 390 0.61 11.13 -29.02
CA VAL A 390 -0.81 11.46 -28.77
C VAL A 390 -0.95 12.60 -27.75
N LYS A 391 0.12 13.34 -27.48
CA LYS A 391 0.21 14.36 -26.41
C LYS A 391 -0.86 15.44 -26.49
N ASP A 392 -1.27 15.84 -27.69
CA ASP A 392 -2.32 16.84 -27.90
C ASP A 392 -3.69 16.44 -27.32
N ARG A 393 -3.86 15.16 -26.97
CA ARG A 393 -5.09 14.60 -26.37
C ARG A 393 -4.88 14.06 -24.96
N CYS A 394 -3.74 14.40 -24.34
CA CYS A 394 -3.35 13.99 -23.01
C CYS A 394 -3.08 15.23 -22.14
N HIS A 395 -3.91 15.46 -21.13
CA HIS A 395 -3.87 16.63 -20.26
C HIS A 395 -3.17 16.28 -18.94
N PHE A 396 -1.87 16.60 -18.82
CA PHE A 396 -1.07 16.34 -17.63
C PHE A 396 -1.18 17.50 -16.63
N LEU A 397 -1.93 17.32 -15.54
CA LEU A 397 -2.21 18.38 -14.57
C LEU A 397 -1.20 18.44 -13.42
N GLY A 398 -0.38 17.39 -13.24
CA GLY A 398 0.47 17.24 -12.07
C GLY A 398 -0.34 17.10 -10.79
N TYR A 399 0.20 17.59 -9.66
CA TYR A 399 -0.51 17.60 -8.38
C TYR A 399 -1.69 18.58 -8.39
N VAL A 400 -2.88 18.09 -8.03
CA VAL A 400 -4.13 18.89 -7.96
C VAL A 400 -4.71 18.80 -6.56
N GLU A 401 -4.77 19.93 -5.84
CA GLU A 401 -5.37 19.99 -4.50
C GLU A 401 -6.87 19.65 -4.53
N ARG A 402 -7.62 20.24 -5.47
CA ARG A 402 -9.06 20.03 -5.66
C ARG A 402 -9.36 18.85 -6.59
N CYS A 403 -8.72 17.70 -6.33
CA CYS A 403 -8.84 16.50 -7.17
C CYS A 403 -10.29 16.02 -7.37
N GLU A 404 -11.13 16.02 -6.33
CA GLU A 404 -12.53 15.59 -6.43
C GLU A 404 -13.34 16.47 -7.40
N ASP A 405 -13.08 17.78 -7.43
CA ASP A 405 -13.75 18.72 -8.33
C ASP A 405 -13.26 18.57 -9.77
N THR A 406 -11.97 18.30 -9.96
CA THR A 406 -11.42 17.99 -11.28
C THR A 406 -11.99 16.68 -11.82
N ILE A 407 -12.08 15.64 -10.99
CA ILE A 407 -12.72 14.36 -11.36
C ILE A 407 -14.18 14.60 -11.77
N ALA A 408 -14.92 15.48 -11.08
CA ALA A 408 -16.31 15.79 -11.41
C ALA A 408 -16.50 16.43 -12.79
N LYS A 409 -15.45 17.02 -13.37
CA LYS A 409 -15.46 17.55 -14.74
C LYS A 409 -15.22 16.45 -15.80
N CYS A 410 -14.76 15.27 -15.39
CA CYS A 410 -14.48 14.17 -16.30
C CYS A 410 -15.72 13.29 -16.54
N SER A 411 -15.72 12.61 -17.69
CA SER A 411 -16.82 11.75 -18.12
C SER A 411 -16.71 10.32 -17.59
N LEU A 412 -15.48 9.85 -17.34
CA LEU A 412 -15.14 8.52 -16.86
C LEU A 412 -13.88 8.57 -15.97
N PHE A 413 -13.85 7.78 -14.90
CA PHE A 413 -12.63 7.49 -14.16
C PHE A 413 -12.11 6.10 -14.55
N LEU A 414 -10.89 6.04 -15.08
CA LEU A 414 -10.24 4.79 -15.48
C LEU A 414 -9.17 4.43 -14.45
N ASN A 415 -9.31 3.26 -13.83
CA ASN A 415 -8.30 2.74 -12.92
C ASN A 415 -7.41 1.72 -13.66
N PRO A 416 -6.09 1.96 -13.78
CA PRO A 416 -5.16 0.98 -14.33
C PRO A 416 -4.99 -0.24 -13.40
N PRO A 417 -4.36 -1.34 -13.87
CA PRO A 417 -4.12 -2.51 -13.03
C PRO A 417 -3.04 -2.19 -11.97
N ARG A 418 -3.44 -2.10 -10.69
CA ARG A 418 -2.50 -1.76 -9.59
C ARG A 418 -3.07 -2.10 -8.20
N LYS A 419 -2.18 -2.11 -7.21
CA LYS A 419 -2.51 -1.96 -5.78
C LYS A 419 -2.57 -0.46 -5.46
N GLY A 420 -3.70 0.04 -4.99
CA GLY A 420 -3.99 1.46 -4.79
C GLY A 420 -5.02 2.05 -5.76
N GLY A 421 -5.27 3.35 -5.65
CA GLY A 421 -6.26 4.09 -6.46
C GLY A 421 -7.68 4.16 -5.87
N GLY A 422 -7.95 3.41 -4.79
CA GLY A 422 -9.26 3.34 -4.13
C GLY A 422 -9.89 4.71 -3.84
N GLY A 423 -9.10 5.66 -3.33
CA GLY A 423 -9.54 7.03 -3.07
C GLY A 423 -10.06 7.77 -4.31
N GLY A 424 -9.41 7.60 -5.47
CA GLY A 424 -9.86 8.19 -6.74
C GLY A 424 -11.17 7.58 -7.23
N GLY A 425 -11.30 6.25 -7.16
CA GLY A 425 -12.54 5.55 -7.50
C GLY A 425 -13.71 5.95 -6.59
N PHE A 426 -13.45 6.11 -5.29
CA PHE A 426 -14.42 6.64 -4.32
C PHE A 426 -14.88 8.07 -4.68
N MET A 427 -13.94 8.98 -4.97
CA MET A 427 -14.25 10.36 -5.36
C MET A 427 -15.10 10.40 -6.64
N ALA A 428 -14.78 9.53 -7.62
CA ALA A 428 -15.53 9.44 -8.87
C ALA A 428 -16.99 9.04 -8.64
N ILE A 429 -17.25 7.94 -7.91
CA ILE A 429 -18.63 7.49 -7.68
C ILE A 429 -19.45 8.49 -6.85
N LYS A 430 -18.81 9.16 -5.89
CA LYS A 430 -19.42 10.22 -5.07
C LYS A 430 -19.87 11.41 -5.92
N ARG A 431 -19.14 11.74 -6.99
CA ARG A 431 -19.49 12.79 -7.96
C ARG A 431 -20.37 12.30 -9.11
N GLY A 432 -20.79 11.03 -9.08
CA GLY A 432 -21.61 10.43 -10.14
C GLY A 432 -20.86 10.26 -11.46
N VAL A 433 -19.53 10.14 -11.39
CA VAL A 433 -18.67 9.79 -12.52
C VAL A 433 -18.53 8.27 -12.57
N PRO A 434 -18.93 7.61 -13.67
CA PRO A 434 -18.74 6.17 -13.82
C PRO A 434 -17.26 5.78 -13.69
N VAL A 435 -17.02 4.60 -13.14
CA VAL A 435 -15.67 4.04 -12.97
C VAL A 435 -15.49 2.87 -13.94
N TYR A 436 -14.27 2.67 -14.41
CA TYR A 436 -13.86 1.43 -15.07
C TYR A 436 -12.61 0.90 -14.36
N THR A 437 -12.72 -0.26 -13.72
CA THR A 437 -11.61 -0.91 -13.02
C THR A 437 -11.66 -2.41 -13.28
N LEU A 438 -10.50 -3.08 -13.22
CA LEU A 438 -10.46 -4.54 -13.21
C LEU A 438 -10.83 -5.09 -11.83
N LYS A 439 -11.45 -6.27 -11.78
CA LYS A 439 -11.92 -6.94 -10.54
C LYS A 439 -10.80 -7.24 -9.54
N ASN A 440 -9.57 -7.40 -10.01
CA ASN A 440 -8.41 -7.71 -9.16
C ASN A 440 -7.71 -6.46 -8.59
N CYS A 441 -8.24 -5.26 -8.83
CA CYS A 441 -7.66 -3.99 -8.37
C CYS A 441 -8.30 -3.48 -7.09
N ASP A 442 -7.57 -2.68 -6.31
CA ASP A 442 -8.07 -2.13 -5.04
C ASP A 442 -9.29 -1.21 -5.20
N VAL A 443 -9.46 -0.55 -6.36
CA VAL A 443 -10.68 0.23 -6.63
C VAL A 443 -11.92 -0.66 -6.61
N ALA A 444 -11.85 -1.87 -7.18
CA ALA A 444 -12.96 -2.83 -7.15
C ALA A 444 -13.31 -3.22 -5.71
N SER A 445 -12.30 -3.46 -4.87
CA SER A 445 -12.46 -3.70 -3.43
C SER A 445 -13.07 -2.51 -2.68
N CYS A 446 -12.88 -1.28 -3.15
CA CYS A 446 -13.48 -0.10 -2.54
C CYS A 446 -14.96 0.06 -2.93
N ILE A 447 -15.27 0.00 -4.22
CA ILE A 447 -16.59 0.41 -4.75
C ILE A 447 -17.54 -0.77 -5.04
N GLY A 448 -17.05 -2.01 -4.97
CA GLY A 448 -17.79 -3.23 -5.30
C GLY A 448 -17.95 -3.48 -6.81
N ASP A 449 -18.74 -4.48 -7.16
CA ASP A 449 -18.78 -5.05 -8.53
C ASP A 449 -19.46 -4.18 -9.60
N ALA A 450 -20.14 -3.10 -9.20
CA ALA A 450 -20.95 -2.28 -10.10
C ALA A 450 -20.18 -1.75 -11.32
N PHE A 451 -18.86 -1.58 -11.18
CA PHE A 451 -17.94 -1.00 -12.17
C PHE A 451 -16.66 -1.83 -12.33
N SER A 452 -16.73 -3.12 -11.99
CA SER A 452 -15.59 -4.03 -12.00
C SER A 452 -15.68 -5.00 -13.17
N TYR A 453 -14.65 -5.01 -14.02
CA TYR A 453 -14.59 -5.75 -15.26
C TYR A 453 -13.48 -6.80 -15.23
N ASP A 454 -13.57 -7.83 -16.07
CA ASP A 454 -12.57 -8.90 -16.13
C ASP A 454 -11.35 -8.53 -17.00
N SER A 455 -11.54 -7.63 -17.98
CA SER A 455 -10.50 -7.17 -18.91
C SER A 455 -10.86 -5.82 -19.52
N TYR A 456 -9.93 -5.23 -20.28
CA TYR A 456 -10.16 -3.99 -21.05
C TYR A 456 -10.89 -4.19 -22.38
N GLU A 457 -11.22 -5.43 -22.77
CA GLU A 457 -11.93 -5.73 -24.02
C GLU A 457 -13.28 -4.98 -24.15
N HIS A 458 -13.88 -4.62 -23.01
CA HIS A 458 -15.16 -3.89 -22.97
C HIS A 458 -15.01 -2.38 -22.76
N LEU A 459 -13.79 -1.84 -22.65
CA LEU A 459 -13.57 -0.42 -22.38
C LEU A 459 -14.04 0.45 -23.56
N ILE A 460 -13.56 0.18 -24.77
CA ILE A 460 -13.97 0.90 -25.98
C ILE A 460 -15.49 0.79 -26.22
N PRO A 461 -16.10 -0.42 -26.19
CA PRO A 461 -17.56 -0.55 -26.28
C PRO A 461 -18.32 0.25 -25.23
N PHE A 462 -17.83 0.30 -23.99
CA PHE A 462 -18.43 1.07 -22.91
C PHE A 462 -18.39 2.58 -23.18
N ILE A 463 -17.21 3.12 -23.55
CA ILE A 463 -17.04 4.55 -23.88
C ILE A 463 -17.94 4.93 -25.06
N MET A 464 -17.92 4.13 -26.13
CA MET A 464 -18.74 4.37 -27.32
C MET A 464 -20.24 4.37 -27.02
N LYS A 465 -20.69 3.50 -26.10
CA LYS A 465 -22.09 3.49 -25.68
C LYS A 465 -22.44 4.73 -24.86
N CYS A 466 -21.56 5.17 -23.95
CA CYS A 466 -21.74 6.40 -23.18
C CYS A 466 -21.82 7.65 -24.09
N LEU A 467 -21.02 7.69 -25.15
CA LEU A 467 -21.02 8.78 -26.13
C LEU A 467 -22.31 8.84 -26.98
N LYS A 468 -22.81 7.68 -27.42
CA LYS A 468 -23.93 7.60 -28.38
C LYS A 468 -25.32 7.56 -27.74
N ASP A 469 -25.40 7.14 -26.49
CA ASP A 469 -26.66 6.90 -25.77
C ASP A 469 -26.65 7.69 -24.45
N THR A 470 -27.25 8.88 -24.50
CA THR A 470 -27.35 9.79 -23.36
C THR A 470 -28.14 9.18 -22.20
N ASP A 471 -29.15 8.36 -22.48
CA ASP A 471 -29.94 7.68 -21.45
C ASP A 471 -29.10 6.63 -20.74
N TYR A 472 -28.33 5.83 -21.49
CA TYR A 472 -27.39 4.88 -20.92
C TYR A 472 -26.33 5.58 -20.07
N TYR A 473 -25.74 6.68 -20.54
CA TYR A 473 -24.77 7.43 -19.75
C TYR A 473 -25.39 7.98 -18.46
N GLY A 474 -26.60 8.56 -18.55
CA GLY A 474 -27.37 9.00 -17.39
C GLY A 474 -27.61 7.88 -16.37
N GLN A 475 -27.91 6.66 -16.85
CA GLN A 475 -28.05 5.47 -15.98
C GLN A 475 -26.73 5.10 -15.31
N MET A 476 -25.59 5.15 -16.00
CA MET A 476 -24.28 4.86 -15.40
C MET A 476 -23.91 5.90 -14.33
N ARG A 477 -24.20 7.18 -14.56
CA ARG A 477 -24.01 8.23 -13.56
C ARG A 477 -24.88 8.01 -12.32
N LYS A 478 -26.15 7.65 -12.51
CA LYS A 478 -27.06 7.30 -11.42
C LYS A 478 -26.56 6.09 -10.63
N LYS A 479 -26.11 5.04 -11.33
CA LYS A 479 -25.53 3.84 -10.72
C LYS A 479 -24.29 4.15 -9.87
N ALA A 480 -23.46 5.09 -10.30
CA ALA A 480 -22.31 5.57 -9.54
C ALA A 480 -22.75 6.21 -8.20
N LEU A 481 -23.72 7.13 -8.23
CA LEU A 481 -24.28 7.74 -7.03
C LEU A 481 -24.95 6.71 -6.10
N GLU A 482 -25.76 5.80 -6.65
CA GLU A 482 -26.40 4.73 -5.87
C GLU A 482 -25.37 3.79 -5.24
N THR A 483 -24.26 3.53 -5.93
CA THR A 483 -23.13 2.74 -5.40
C THR A 483 -22.47 3.47 -4.24
N TYR A 484 -22.24 4.78 -4.36
CA TYR A 484 -21.73 5.60 -3.27
C TYR A 484 -22.64 5.54 -2.04
N GLU A 485 -23.93 5.86 -2.18
CA GLU A 485 -24.88 5.88 -1.06
C GLU A 485 -25.01 4.52 -0.34
N ARG A 486 -25.04 3.42 -1.11
CA ARG A 486 -25.13 2.07 -0.56
C ARG A 486 -23.90 1.68 0.25
N THR A 487 -22.73 2.05 -0.26
CA THR A 487 -21.42 1.55 0.22
C THR A 487 -20.85 2.44 1.31
N PHE A 488 -21.01 3.75 1.14
CA PHE A 488 -20.38 4.80 1.91
C PHE A 488 -21.36 5.90 2.30
N GLY A 489 -22.66 5.64 2.45
CA GLY A 489 -23.56 6.63 3.06
C GLY A 489 -23.08 7.07 4.46
N ASP A 490 -23.80 7.99 5.11
CA ASP A 490 -23.47 8.56 6.44
C ASP A 490 -23.57 7.54 7.61
N LYS A 491 -22.87 6.41 7.50
CA LYS A 491 -22.84 5.29 8.45
C LYS A 491 -21.46 5.08 9.08
N SER A 492 -20.47 5.90 8.74
CA SER A 492 -19.10 5.76 9.24
C SER A 492 -19.05 5.68 10.77
N GLN A 493 -19.72 6.60 11.48
CA GLN A 493 -19.74 6.60 12.94
C GLN A 493 -20.46 5.37 13.52
N GLU A 494 -21.56 4.92 12.89
CA GLU A 494 -22.29 3.72 13.30
C GLU A 494 -21.46 2.45 13.12
N ASN A 495 -20.78 2.33 11.97
CA ASN A 495 -19.91 1.19 11.67
C ASN A 495 -18.70 1.12 12.61
N ILE A 496 -18.08 2.25 12.93
CA ILE A 496 -17.00 2.30 13.93
C ILE A 496 -17.53 1.96 15.32
N LYS A 497 -18.75 2.39 15.67
CA LYS A 497 -19.38 2.02 16.94
C LYS A 497 -19.62 0.52 17.03
N ASP A 498 -20.23 -0.08 16.02
CA ASP A 498 -20.47 -1.53 15.95
C ASP A 498 -19.17 -2.33 16.06
N PHE A 499 -18.11 -1.88 15.37
CA PHE A 499 -16.77 -2.45 15.53
C PHE A 499 -16.25 -2.35 16.96
N CYS A 500 -16.32 -1.17 17.59
CA CYS A 500 -15.88 -0.95 18.97
C CYS A 500 -16.64 -1.84 19.96
N ASP A 501 -17.95 -2.01 19.78
CA ASP A 501 -18.77 -2.87 20.62
C ASP A 501 -18.36 -4.35 20.46
N LYS A 502 -18.20 -4.82 19.21
CA LYS A 502 -17.80 -6.21 18.90
C LYS A 502 -16.39 -6.55 19.37
N ILE A 503 -15.42 -5.64 19.20
CA ILE A 503 -14.05 -5.89 19.66
C ILE A 503 -13.99 -5.92 21.18
N THR A 504 -14.70 -5.03 21.86
CA THR A 504 -14.79 -5.03 23.32
C THR A 504 -15.33 -6.37 23.83
N GLU A 505 -16.44 -6.86 23.26
CA GLU A 505 -17.02 -8.16 23.61
C GLU A 505 -16.03 -9.32 23.36
N TYR A 506 -15.29 -9.27 22.25
CA TYR A 506 -14.28 -10.28 21.92
C TYR A 506 -13.14 -10.31 22.96
N LEU A 507 -12.56 -9.15 23.28
CA LEU A 507 -11.45 -9.04 24.23
C LEU A 507 -11.85 -9.45 25.65
N GLU A 508 -13.07 -9.15 26.07
CA GLU A 508 -13.62 -9.61 27.35
C GLU A 508 -13.72 -11.14 27.42
N LYS A 509 -14.14 -11.78 26.32
CA LYS A 509 -14.28 -13.25 26.26
C LYS A 509 -12.92 -13.94 26.28
N GLU A 510 -11.96 -13.48 25.46
CA GLU A 510 -10.60 -14.02 25.41
C GLU A 510 -9.92 -13.94 26.78
N THR A 511 -10.07 -12.82 27.48
CA THR A 511 -9.48 -12.66 28.83
C THR A 511 -10.05 -13.66 29.82
N ARG A 512 -11.37 -13.89 29.82
CA ARG A 512 -11.99 -14.89 30.70
C ARG A 512 -11.50 -16.30 30.42
N MET A 513 -11.32 -16.65 29.14
CA MET A 513 -10.82 -17.97 28.75
C MET A 513 -9.36 -18.22 29.15
N ASN A 514 -8.53 -17.17 29.24
CA ASN A 514 -7.13 -17.29 29.65
C ASN A 514 -6.95 -17.31 31.19
N ASP A 515 -7.96 -16.86 31.94
CA ASP A 515 -7.98 -16.89 33.41
C ASP A 515 -8.57 -18.21 33.98
N GLU A 516 -9.28 -19.00 33.16
CA GLU A 516 -9.83 -20.34 33.46
C GLU A 516 -8.83 -21.46 33.11
#